data_AF-A0A6V8DUZ4-F1
#
_entry.id   AF-A0A6V8DUZ4-F1
#
_cell.length_a   1.000
_cell.length_b   1.000
_cell.length_c   1.000
_cell.angle_alpha   90.00
_cell.angle_beta   90.00
_cell.angle_gamma   90.00
#
_symmetry.space_group_name_H-M   'P 1'
#
loop_
_entity.id
_entity.type
_entity.pdbx_description
1 polymer ?
#
loop_
_entity_poly.entity_id
_entity_poly.type
_entity_poly.pdbx_seq_one_letter_code
_entity_poly.pdbx_strand_id
1 'polypeptide(L)' 'MSRTKRLRDAIDQYLGSVEEANTNDILDHVNQRFRWGATMNQLGNVLARDRRFIKVGFDENTDIGGFRMRVCVWARATA' A
#
# COMPACT_ATOMS: atom_id res chain seq x y z
N MET A 1 17.90 12.30 -4.75
CA MET A 1 16.61 11.61 -4.98
C MET A 1 15.61 12.00 -3.90
N SER A 2 14.34 12.29 -4.24
CA SER A 2 13.34 12.69 -3.23
C SER A 2 12.83 11.50 -2.41
N ARG A 3 12.47 11.74 -1.15
CA ARG A 3 11.90 10.71 -0.24
C ARG A 3 10.68 10.02 -0.85
N THR A 4 9.81 10.78 -1.50
CA THR A 4 8.60 10.27 -2.16
C THR A 4 8.90 9.36 -3.35
N LYS A 5 10.01 9.59 -4.07
CA LYS A 5 10.43 8.71 -5.17
C LYS A 5 10.83 7.33 -4.64
N ARG A 6 11.65 7.29 -3.58
CA ARG A 6 12.07 6.01 -2.96
C ARG A 6 10.90 5.19 -2.43
N LEU A 7 9.92 5.86 -1.81
CA LEU A 7 8.70 5.22 -1.32
C LEU A 7 7.91 4.62 -2.49
N ARG A 8 7.70 5.40 -3.55
CA ARG A 8 7.03 4.97 -4.78
C ARG A 8 7.72 3.77 -5.46
N ASP A 9 9.04 3.76 -5.51
CA ASP A 9 9.81 2.66 -6.11
C ASP A 9 9.72 1.38 -5.26
N ALA A 10 9.71 1.50 -3.93
CA ALA A 10 9.51 0.34 -3.05
C ALA A 10 8.12 -0.28 -3.19
N ILE A 11 7.08 0.54 -3.30
CA ILE A 11 5.70 0.09 -3.53
C ILE A 11 5.58 -0.60 -4.90
N ASP A 12 6.16 -0.01 -5.95
CA ASP A 12 6.14 -0.59 -7.31
C ASP A 12 6.87 -1.93 -7.37
N GLN A 13 7.99 -2.06 -6.64
CA GLN A 13 8.69 -3.34 -6.53
C GLN A 13 7.85 -4.40 -5.80
N TYR A 14 7.19 -4.03 -4.71
CA TYR A 14 6.36 -4.95 -3.94
C TYR A 14 5.13 -5.42 -4.73
N LEU A 15 4.35 -4.48 -5.28
CA LEU A 15 3.20 -4.78 -6.13
C LEU A 15 3.57 -5.40 -7.48
N GLY A 16 4.85 -5.37 -7.88
CA GLY A 16 5.35 -6.14 -9.01
C GLY A 16 5.67 -7.59 -8.67
N SER A 17 5.76 -7.93 -7.38
CA SER A 17 6.07 -9.29 -6.89
C SER A 17 4.84 -10.08 -6.42
N VAL A 18 3.71 -9.41 -6.25
CA VAL A 18 2.41 -9.99 -5.87
C VAL A 18 1.34 -9.55 -6.87
N GLU A 19 0.21 -10.26 -6.93
CA GLU A 19 -0.92 -9.88 -7.79
C GLU A 19 -1.64 -8.63 -7.24
N GLU A 20 -1.98 -8.65 -5.96
CA GLU A 20 -2.60 -7.55 -5.24
C GLU A 20 -2.19 -7.57 -3.75
N ALA A 21 -2.31 -6.43 -3.07
CA ALA A 21 -2.06 -6.31 -1.64
C ALA A 21 -2.94 -5.24 -1.01
N ASN A 22 -3.35 -5.43 0.25
CA ASN A 22 -4.08 -4.40 0.98
C ASN A 22 -3.14 -3.29 1.49
N THR A 23 -3.68 -2.13 1.86
CA THR A 23 -2.88 -0.99 2.35
C THR A 23 -2.02 -1.34 3.58
N ASN A 24 -2.45 -2.27 4.44
CA ASN A 24 -1.69 -2.68 5.62
C ASN A 24 -0.45 -3.49 5.23
N ASP A 25 -0.59 -4.48 4.34
CA ASP A 25 0.53 -5.30 3.86
C ASP A 25 1.60 -4.44 3.18
N ILE A 26 1.16 -3.46 2.38
CA ILE A 26 2.06 -2.51 1.72
C ILE A 26 2.76 -1.63 2.76
N LEU A 27 2.05 -1.19 3.80
CA LEU A 27 2.63 -0.39 4.88
C LEU A 27 3.70 -1.18 5.64
N ASP A 28 3.40 -2.43 5.98
CA ASP A 28 4.33 -3.32 6.68
C ASP A 28 5.58 -3.57 5.84
N HIS A 29 5.43 -3.85 4.54
CA HIS A 29 6.57 -3.97 3.62
C HIS A 29 7.44 -2.70 3.60
N VAL A 30 6.81 -1.52 3.50
CA VAL A 30 7.52 -0.23 3.50
C VAL A 30 8.25 0.01 4.82
N ASN A 31 7.60 -0.27 5.95
CA ASN A 31 8.14 0.00 7.28
C ASN A 31 9.25 -0.99 7.67
N GLN A 32 9.21 -2.23 7.18
CA GLN A 32 10.33 -3.17 7.31
C GLN A 32 11.55 -2.74 6.48
N ARG A 33 11.34 -2.06 5.35
CA ARG A 33 12.42 -1.63 4.44
C ARG A 33 13.13 -0.34 4.86
N PHE A 34 12.41 0.61 5.48
CA PHE A 34 12.95 1.93 5.78
C PHE A 34 13.01 2.21 7.28
N ARG A 35 14.15 2.71 7.77
CA ARG A 35 14.37 3.07 9.18
C ARG A 35 13.30 3.96 9.81
N TRP A 36 12.66 4.83 9.02
CA TRP A 36 11.64 5.78 9.48
C TRP A 36 10.26 5.56 8.85
N GLY A 37 10.11 4.52 8.03
CA GLY A 37 8.83 4.10 7.46
C GLY A 37 8.00 5.17 6.75
N ALA A 38 6.69 4.92 6.72
CA ALA A 38 5.62 5.83 6.31
C ALA A 38 4.42 5.65 7.25
N THR A 39 3.47 6.59 7.22
CA THR A 39 2.18 6.44 7.89
C THR A 39 1.09 5.98 6.92
N MET A 40 -0.01 5.42 7.44
CA MET A 40 -1.20 5.04 6.64
C MET A 40 -1.67 6.19 5.73
N ASN A 41 -1.74 7.41 6.26
CA ASN A 41 -2.20 8.56 5.49
C ASN A 41 -1.20 8.96 4.39
N GLN A 42 0.11 8.90 4.67
CA GLN A 42 1.13 9.15 3.66
C GLN A 42 1.08 8.09 2.55
N LEU A 43 0.95 6.82 2.93
CA LEU A 43 0.90 5.71 1.99
C LEU A 43 -0.35 5.77 1.11
N GLY A 44 -1.53 5.99 1.71
CA GLY A 44 -2.78 6.16 0.98
C GLY A 44 -2.73 7.32 -0.01
N ASN A 45 -2.13 8.45 0.37
CA ASN A 45 -1.95 9.58 -0.54
C ASN A 45 -1.01 9.27 -1.71
N VAL A 46 0.03 8.46 -1.50
CA VAL A 46 0.95 8.05 -2.57
C VAL A 46 0.26 7.08 -3.53
N LEU A 47 -0.42 6.06 -3.00
CA LEU A 47 -1.15 5.06 -3.78
C LEU A 47 -2.23 5.71 -4.64
N ALA A 48 -3.04 6.60 -4.06
CA ALA A 48 -4.14 7.25 -4.77
C ALA A 48 -3.70 8.26 -5.86
N ARG A 49 -2.46 8.76 -5.82
CA ARG A 49 -1.96 9.79 -6.76
C ARG A 49 -1.02 9.26 -7.83
N ASP A 50 -0.49 8.05 -7.68
CA ASP A 50 0.43 7.46 -8.64
C ASP A 50 -0.32 6.52 -9.59
N ARG A 51 -0.31 6.86 -10.89
CA ARG A 51 -1.05 6.15 -11.95
C ARG A 51 -0.63 4.69 -12.14
N ARG A 52 0.52 4.29 -11.60
CA ARG A 52 0.98 2.89 -11.64
C ARG A 52 0.20 1.98 -10.71
N PHE A 53 -0.53 2.53 -9.74
CA PHE A 53 -1.27 1.76 -8.76
C PHE A 53 -2.76 1.97 -8.97
N ILE A 54 -3.50 0.88 -9.00
CA ILE A 54 -4.95 0.89 -9.13
C ILE A 54 -5.56 0.27 -7.89
N LYS A 55 -6.62 0.90 -7.40
CA LYS A 55 -7.43 0.32 -6.33
C LYS A 55 -8.39 -0.70 -6.95
N VAL A 56 -8.23 -1.96 -6.58
CA VAL A 56 -8.99 -3.08 -7.17
C VAL A 56 -10.12 -3.55 -6.27
N GLY A 57 -10.09 -3.20 -4.98
CA GLY A 57 -11.16 -3.61 -4.07
C GLY A 57 -10.98 -3.12 -2.64
N PHE A 58 -11.61 -3.87 -1.75
CA PHE A 58 -11.52 -3.69 -0.31
C PHE A 58 -11.39 -5.05 0.36
N ASP A 59 -10.52 -5.10 1.36
CA ASP A 59 -10.41 -6.20 2.31
C ASP A 59 -11.23 -5.82 3.54
N GLU A 60 -12.27 -6.60 3.81
CA GLU A 60 -13.20 -6.39 4.91
C GLU A 60 -12.96 -7.46 5.96
N ASN A 61 -12.50 -7.02 7.13
CA ASN A 61 -12.24 -7.89 8.26
C ASN A 61 -12.98 -7.39 9.50
N THR A 62 -13.36 -8.32 10.37
CA THR A 62 -13.91 -7.98 11.69
C THR A 62 -12.85 -8.30 12.72
N ASP A 63 -12.37 -7.28 13.43
CA ASP A 63 -11.39 -7.46 14.49
C ASP A 63 -11.99 -8.22 15.69
N ILE A 64 -11.14 -8.71 16.59
CA ILE A 64 -11.49 -9.47 17.79
C ILE A 64 -12.50 -8.69 18.68
N GLY A 65 -12.50 -7.36 18.61
CA GLY A 65 -13.46 -6.49 19.30
C GLY A 65 -14.81 -6.31 18.60
N GLY A 66 -15.08 -6.98 17.47
CA GLY A 66 -16.30 -6.83 16.68
C GLY A 66 -16.32 -5.58 15.78
N PHE A 67 -15.20 -4.84 15.70
CA PHE A 67 -15.10 -3.68 14.83
C PHE A 67 -14.87 -4.10 13.39
N ARG A 68 -15.75 -3.65 12.49
CA ARG A 68 -15.56 -3.82 11.05
C ARG A 68 -14.45 -2.89 10.58
N MET A 69 -13.37 -3.48 10.08
CA MET A 69 -12.27 -2.79 9.43
C MET A 69 -12.38 -3.02 7.93
N ARG A 70 -12.19 -1.95 7.17
CA ARG A 70 -12.20 -1.99 5.71
C ARG A 70 -10.95 -1.31 5.19
N VAL A 71 -10.11 -2.08 4.51
CA VAL A 71 -8.82 -1.63 3.98
C VAL A 71 -8.87 -1.67 2.47
N CYS A 72 -8.23 -0.72 1.79
CA CYS A 72 -8.20 -0.73 0.32
C CYS A 72 -7.23 -1.80 -0.19
N VAL A 73 -7.60 -2.49 -1.26
CA VAL A 73 -6.73 -3.42 -1.99
C VAL A 73 -6.21 -2.76 -3.25
N TRP A 74 -4.92 -2.94 -3.52
CA TRP A 74 -4.19 -2.29 -4.60
C TRP A 74 -3.45 -3.31 -5.45
N ALA A 75 -3.42 -3.06 -6.75
CA ALA A 75 -2.62 -3.79 -7.71
C ALA A 75 -1.76 -2.84 -8.55
N ARG A 76 -0.74 -3.38 -9.21
CA ARG A 76 0.01 -2.65 -10.23
C ARG A 76 -0.83 -2.61 -11.52
N ALA A 77 -0.96 -1.44 -12.13
CA ALA A 77 -1.62 -1.32 -13.41
C ALA A 77 -0.90 -2.17 -14.47
N THR A 78 -1.61 -3.09 -15.12
CA THR A 78 -1.10 -3.78 -16.32
C THR A 78 -1.03 -2.77 -17.47
N ALA A 79 0.13 -2.70 -18.13
CA ALA A 79 0.34 -1.84 -19.29
C ALA A 79 -0.57 -2.21 -20.47
#